data_AF-A0A852TCE7-F1
#
_entry.id   AF-A0A852TCE7-F1
#
_cell.length_a   1.000
_cell.length_b   1.000
_cell.length_c   1.000
_cell.angle_alpha   90.00
_cell.angle_beta   90.00
_cell.angle_gamma   90.00
#
_symmetry.space_group_name_H-M   'P 1'
#
loop_
_entity.id
_entity.type
_entity.pdbx_description
1 polymer ?
#
loop_
_entity_poly.entity_id
_entity_poly.type
_entity_poly.pdbx_seq_one_letter_code
_entity_poly.pdbx_strand_id
1 'polypeptide(L)' 'MWVITVYSGESIQMFEFDNQEEARATFKSIKGCKFLSEVIYYNDFDVVE' A
#
# COMPACT_ATOMS: atom_id res chain seq x y z
N MET A 1 -2.68 -0.33 7.47
CA MET A 1 -2.60 -1.21 6.28
C MET A 1 -1.88 -0.46 5.15
N TRP A 2 -1.13 -1.13 4.30
CA TRP A 2 -0.40 -0.52 3.18
C TRP A 2 -0.90 -1.06 1.86
N VAL A 3 -1.10 -0.17 0.87
CA VAL A 3 -1.60 -0.55 -0.46
C VAL A 3 -0.65 -0.03 -1.52
N ILE A 4 -0.18 -0.93 -2.40
CA ILE A 4 0.47 -0.53 -3.65
C ILE A 4 -0.58 -0.57 -4.74
N THR A 5 -0.79 0.56 -5.40
CA THR A 5 -1.59 0.61 -6.63
C THR A 5 -0.67 0.77 -7.83
N VAL A 6 -0.88 -0.06 -8.84
CA VAL A 6 -0.11 -0.07 -10.09
C VAL A 6 -1.07 0.24 -11.24
N TYR A 7 -0.72 1.24 -12.03
CA TYR A 7 -1.45 1.63 -13.22
C TYR A 7 -0.75 1.10 -14.47
N SER A 8 -1.46 0.27 -15.23
CA SER A 8 -0.99 -0.33 -16.49
C SER A 8 -1.83 0.10 -17.68
N GLY A 9 -2.12 1.41 -17.79
CA GLY A 9 -2.81 2.00 -18.93
C GLY A 9 -4.31 1.72 -18.94
N GLU A 10 -4.70 0.47 -19.16
CA GLU A 10 -6.10 0.04 -19.26
C GLU A 10 -6.60 -0.62 -17.97
N SER A 11 -5.71 -0.87 -17.01
CA SER A 11 -6.05 -1.58 -15.77
C SER A 11 -5.34 -1.01 -14.56
N ILE A 12 -5.98 -1.20 -13.41
CA ILE A 12 -5.47 -0.88 -12.09
C ILE A 12 -5.34 -2.19 -11.31
N GLN A 13 -4.17 -2.42 -10.73
CA GLN A 13 -3.92 -3.54 -9.81
C GLN A 13 -3.60 -2.98 -8.43
N MET A 14 -4.14 -3.61 -7.39
CA MET A 14 -3.90 -3.24 -6.00
C MET A 14 -3.35 -4.43 -5.24
N PHE A 15 -2.33 -4.18 -4.41
CA PHE A 15 -1.70 -5.16 -3.54
C PHE A 15 -1.75 -4.64 -2.12
N GLU A 16 -2.28 -5.44 -1.20
CA GLU A 16 -2.47 -5.09 0.21
C GLU A 16 -1.42 -5.75 1.08
N PHE A 17 -0.96 -5.04 2.11
CA PHE A 17 0.08 -5.48 3.03
C PHE A 17 -0.25 -5.01 4.46
N ASP A 18 0.09 -5.85 5.44
CA ASP A 18 -0.14 -5.53 6.85
C ASP A 18 0.88 -4.53 7.39
N ASN A 19 2.14 -4.62 6.94
CA ASN A 19 3.27 -3.82 7.46
C ASN A 19 3.94 -2.97 6.37
N GLN A 20 4.64 -1.91 6.82
CA GLN A 20 5.26 -0.94 5.91
C GLN A 20 6.48 -1.51 5.19
N GLU A 21 7.27 -2.33 5.88
CA GLU A 21 8.54 -2.86 5.41
C GLU A 21 8.35 -3.74 4.18
N GLU A 22 7.39 -4.67 4.23
CA GLU A 22 7.02 -5.56 3.13
C GLU A 22 6.48 -4.78 1.94
N ALA A 23 5.59 -3.81 2.19
CA ALA A 23 5.04 -2.97 1.13
C ALA A 23 6.16 -2.15 0.45
N ARG A 24 7.12 -1.59 1.21
CA ARG A 24 8.25 -0.84 0.65
C ARG A 24 9.22 -1.75 -0.12
N ALA A 25 9.48 -2.96 0.36
CA ALA A 25 10.32 -3.92 -0.33
C ALA A 25 9.72 -4.31 -1.68
N THR A 26 8.42 -4.63 -1.70
CA THR A 26 7.67 -4.98 -2.92
C THR A 26 7.52 -3.78 -3.86
N PHE A 27 7.30 -2.58 -3.31
CA PHE A 27 7.21 -1.37 -4.12
C PHE A 27 8.48 -1.15 -4.93
N LYS A 28 9.67 -1.41 -4.38
CA LYS A 28 10.95 -1.26 -5.12
C LYS A 28 11.10 -2.24 -6.28
N SER A 29 10.52 -3.44 -6.19
CA SER A 29 10.67 -4.47 -7.24
C SER A 29 9.70 -4.30 -8.41
N ILE A 30 8.50 -3.75 -8.16
CA ILE A 30 7.51 -3.47 -9.21
C ILE A 30 8.06 -2.39 -10.15
N LYS A 31 7.76 -2.45 -11.44
CA LYS A 31 8.12 -1.43 -12.44
C LYS A 31 6.86 -0.75 -12.98
N GLY A 32 7.03 0.41 -13.63
CA GLY A 32 5.92 1.17 -14.23
C GLY A 32 5.34 2.24 -13.30
N CYS A 33 4.13 2.70 -13.61
CA CYS A 33 3.44 3.75 -12.86
C CYS A 33 2.76 3.15 -11.64
N LYS A 34 3.17 3.60 -10.44
CA LYS A 34 2.70 3.04 -9.17
C LYS A 34 2.82 4.05 -8.06
N PHE A 35 1.98 3.88 -7.04
CA PHE A 35 2.03 4.63 -5.80
C PHE A 35 1.84 3.70 -4.61
N LEU A 36 2.50 4.05 -3.51
CA LEU A 36 2.38 3.38 -2.22
C LEU A 36 1.56 4.29 -1.31
N SER A 37 0.48 3.77 -0.76
CA SER A 37 -0.44 4.48 0.11
C SER A 37 -0.53 3.78 1.46
N GLU A 38 -0.62 4.57 2.51
CA GLU A 38 -0.98 4.09 3.84
C GLU A 38 -2.48 4.29 4.03
N VAL A 39 -3.17 3.23 4.46
CA VAL A 39 -4.57 3.28 4.84
C VAL A 39 -4.63 3.39 6.36
N ILE A 40 -5.19 4.53 6.79
CA ILE A 40 -5.39 4.91 8.18
C ILE A 40 -6.88 4.80 8.48
N TYR A 41 -7.25 3.92 9.41
CA TYR A 41 -8.62 3.80 9.91
C TYR A 41 -8.85 4.76 11.08
N TYR A 42 -10.12 5.13 11.29
CA TYR A 42 -10.48 6.02 12.41
C TYR A 42 -10.05 5.46 13.78
N ASN A 43 -10.07 4.13 13.94
CA ASN A 43 -9.66 3.43 15.16
C ASN A 43 -8.15 3.15 15.27
N ASP A 44 -7.33 3.44 14.25
CA ASP A 44 -5.89 3.12 14.31
C ASP A 44 -5.17 3.90 15.42
N PHE A 45 -5.77 5.02 15.85
CA PHE A 45 -5.27 5.85 16.94
C PHE A 45 -5.99 5.61 18.27
N ASP A 46 -7.07 4.82 18.28
CA ASP A 46 -7.87 4.52 19.46
C ASP A 46 -7.32 3.33 20.25
N VAL A 47 -5.99 3.17 20.27
CA VAL A 47 -5.32 2.31 21.25
C VAL A 47 -5.44 3.02 22.60
N VAL A 48 -6.60 2.86 23.23
CA VAL A 48 -6.83 3.25 24.63
C VAL A 48 -5.96 2.33 25.49
N GLU A 49 -5.07 2.95 26.29
CA GLU A 49 -4.22 2.28 27.30
C GLU A 49 -5.01 1.37 28.25
#